data_AF-A0A257YEJ5-F1
#
_entry.id   AF-A0A257YEJ5-F1
#
_cell.length_a   1.000
_cell.length_b   1.000
_cell.length_c   1.000
_cell.angle_alpha   90.00
_cell.angle_beta   90.00
_cell.angle_gamma   90.00
#
_symmetry.space_group_name_H-M   'P 1'
#
loop_
_entity.id
_entity.type
_entity.pdbx_description
1 polymer ?
#
loop_
_entity_poly.entity_id
_entity_poly.type
_entity_poly.pdbx_seq_one_letter_code
_entity_poly.pdbx_strand_id
1 'polypeptide(L)' 'MIDPALPFGGYKESGIGHEQGRLGLEAYLETKSVLMKL' A
#
# COMPACT_ATOMS: atom_id res chain seq x y z
N MET A 1 19.59 -7.07 -5.40
CA MET A 1 18.98 -6.24 -4.33
C MET A 1 17.70 -5.66 -4.90
N ILE A 2 16.59 -5.76 -4.18
CA ILE A 2 15.28 -5.23 -4.63
C ILE A 2 15.26 -3.73 -4.29
N ASP A 3 14.83 -2.90 -5.23
CA ASP A 3 14.67 -1.46 -5.02
C ASP A 3 13.52 -1.19 -4.02
N PRO A 4 13.77 -0.55 -2.86
CA PRO A 4 12.75 -0.31 -1.84
C PRO A 4 11.55 0.54 -2.30
N ALA A 5 11.68 1.28 -3.40
CA ALA A 5 10.60 2.08 -3.95
C ALA A 5 9.61 1.26 -4.79
N LEU A 6 10.01 0.08 -5.26
CA LEU A 6 9.17 -0.79 -6.07
C LEU A 6 8.24 -1.62 -5.17
N PRO A 7 6.94 -1.70 -5.48
CA PRO A 7 6.03 -2.56 -4.75
C PRO A 7 6.35 -4.04 -5.05
N PHE A 8 6.36 -4.87 -4.00
CA PHE A 8 6.56 -6.31 -4.10
C PHE A 8 5.31 -7.03 -3.57
N GLY A 9 4.75 -7.97 -4.32
CA GLY A 9 3.54 -8.66 -3.91
C GLY A 9 3.37 -10.01 -4.59
N GLY A 10 2.55 -10.86 -3.99
CA GLY A 10 2.25 -12.20 -4.48
C GLY A 10 1.05 -12.24 -5.42
N TYR A 11 0.86 -13.38 -6.07
CA TYR A 11 -0.36 -13.71 -6.78
C TYR A 11 -0.87 -15.10 -6.33
N LYS A 12 -2.19 -15.24 -6.20
CA LYS A 12 -2.87 -16.46 -5.71
C LYS A 12 -2.37 -16.90 -4.32
N GLU A 13 -1.94 -18.16 -4.21
CA GLU A 13 -1.44 -18.78 -2.97
C GLU A 13 -0.16 -18.12 -2.41
N SER A 14 0.48 -17.20 -3.15
CA SER A 14 1.63 -16.45 -2.65
C SER A 14 1.25 -15.32 -1.69
N GLY A 15 -0.04 -15.04 -1.51
CA GLY A 15 -0.58 -13.98 -0.66
C GLY A 15 -1.25 -12.85 -1.44
N ILE A 16 -1.93 -11.97 -0.69
CA ILE A 16 -2.70 -10.82 -1.21
C ILE A 16 -2.09 -9.54 -0.63
N GLY A 17 -1.96 -8.51 -1.46
CA GLY A 17 -1.40 -7.21 -1.07
C GLY A 17 0.02 -7.00 -1.57
N HIS A 18 0.55 -5.84 -1.23
CA HIS A 18 1.91 -5.42 -1.59
C HIS A 18 2.67 -5.01 -0.33
N GLU A 19 3.98 -5.20 -0.38
CA GLU A 19 4.98 -4.68 0.52
C GLU A 19 5.84 -3.67 -0.25
N GLN A 20 6.59 -2.83 0.48
CA GLN A 20 7.47 -1.80 -0.09
C GLN A 20 6.75 -0.73 -0.95
N GLY A 21 7.47 0.33 -1.30
CA GLY A 21 6.93 1.45 -2.06
C GLY A 21 5.69 2.08 -1.43
N ARG A 22 4.90 2.78 -2.27
CA ARG A 22 3.66 3.44 -1.82
C ARG A 22 2.57 2.42 -1.46
N LEU A 23 2.40 1.39 -2.29
CA LEU A 23 1.33 0.39 -2.12
C LEU A 23 1.49 -0.42 -0.82
N GLY A 24 2.73 -0.69 -0.39
CA GLY A 24 2.98 -1.33 0.90
C GLY A 24 2.64 -0.43 2.09
N LEU A 25 2.91 0.87 2.00
CA LEU A 25 2.57 1.81 3.07
C LEU A 25 1.05 1.97 3.23
N GLU A 26 0.30 1.95 2.12
CA GLU A 26 -1.16 2.08 2.12
C GLU A 26 -1.86 0.95 2.89
N ALA A 27 -1.25 -0.23 3.04
CA ALA A 27 -1.81 -1.31 3.85
C ALA A 27 -1.84 -0.98 5.37
N TYR A 28 -1.07 0.01 5.81
CA TYR A 28 -0.98 0.43 7.22
C TYR A 28 -1.69 1.76 7.50
N LEU A 29 -2.31 2.36 6.48
CA LEU A 29 -2.98 3.66 6.57
C LEU A 29 -4.44 3.52 6.13
N GLU A 30 -5.31 4.32 6.74
CA GLU A 30 -6.71 4.42 6.30
C GLU A 30 -7.02 5.84 5.82
N THR A 31 -7.71 5.94 4.69
CA THR A 31 -8.13 7.24 4.15
C THR A 31 -9.30 7.77 4.96
N LYS A 32 -9.14 8.98 5.53
CA LYS A 32 -10.22 9.69 6.22
C LYS A 32 -10.69 10.88 5.40
N SER A 33 -11.97 10.87 5.00
CA SER A 33 -12.61 12.01 4.35
C SER A 33 -12.95 13.10 5.38
N VAL A 34 -12.63 14.35 5.06
CA VAL A 34 -12.95 15.52 5.89
C VAL A 34 -13.68 16.54 5.03
N LEU A 35 -14.86 16.97 5.49
CA LEU A 35 -15.69 17.99 4.85
C LEU A 35 -15.68 19.23 5.75
N MET A 36 -15.28 20.38 5.21
CA MET A 36 -15.36 21.66 5.91
C MET A 36 -16.37 22.57 5.23
N LYS A 37 -17.23 23.18 6.04
CA LYS A 37 -18.19 24.19 5.59
C LYS A 37 -17.47 25.55 5.57
N LEU A 38 -17.59 26.26 4.46
CA LEU A 38 -17.15 27.65 4.30
C LEU A 38 -18.13 28.61 4.99
#